data_AF-A0A524CDV9-F1
#
_entry.id   AF-A0A524CDV9-F1
#
_cell.length_a   1.000
_cell.length_b   1.000
_cell.length_c   1.000
_cell.angle_alpha   90.00
_cell.angle_beta   90.00
_cell.angle_gamma   90.00
#
_symmetry.space_group_name_H-M   'P 1'
#
loop_
_entity.id
_entity.type
_entity.pdbx_description
1 polymer ?
#
loop_
_entity_poly.entity_id
_entity_poly.type
_entity_poly.pdbx_seq_one_letter_code
_entity_poly.pdbx_strand_id
1 'polypeptide(L)'
;MLSRELQTSDDLLERCRKALADYLTMFIPQPWKEPLDKIRLILQMNGQIDWEALKGHLLLFFEEKKLSDDRVECLARVERLADSLRELCGKVSPVEWHQTIDAIIHAAHFRASKEALMTRRLKMSEQDHPQEE
;
A
#
# COMPACT_ATOMS: atom_id res chain seq x y z
N MET A 1 22.77 -14.84 17.58
CA MET A 1 21.86 -15.25 16.49
C MET A 1 20.51 -14.52 16.55
N LEU A 2 19.92 -14.34 17.75
CA LEU A 2 18.69 -13.53 17.98
C LEU A 2 18.65 -12.14 17.31
N SER A 3 19.76 -11.39 17.34
CA SER A 3 19.80 -10.02 16.78
C SER A 3 19.58 -9.98 15.26
N ARG A 4 19.97 -11.02 14.52
CA ARG A 4 19.80 -11.08 13.07
C ARG A 4 18.38 -11.44 12.68
N GLU A 5 17.72 -12.32 13.45
CA GLU A 5 16.33 -12.70 13.25
C GLU A 5 15.37 -11.53 13.54
N LEU A 6 15.62 -10.80 14.64
CA LEU A 6 14.91 -9.57 14.97
C LEU A 6 15.07 -8.50 13.87
N GLN A 7 16.29 -8.29 13.39
CA GLN A 7 16.57 -7.33 12.31
C GLN A 7 15.89 -7.72 11.00
N THR A 8 15.88 -9.00 10.63
CA THR A 8 15.16 -9.48 9.43
C THR A 8 13.64 -9.36 9.54
N SER A 9 13.09 -9.39 10.75
CA SER A 9 11.65 -9.18 10.98
C SER A 9 11.27 -7.71 10.78
N ASP A 10 12.08 -6.79 11.32
CA ASP A 10 11.87 -5.35 11.15
C ASP A 10 12.03 -4.91 9.69
N ASP A 11 13.02 -5.47 8.97
CA ASP A 11 13.22 -5.23 7.54
C ASP A 11 12.01 -5.68 6.70
N LEU A 12 11.40 -6.81 7.06
CA LEU A 12 10.22 -7.32 6.36
C LEU A 12 8.97 -6.48 6.64
N LEU A 13 8.78 -6.04 7.88
CA LEU A 13 7.69 -5.13 8.23
C LEU A 13 7.82 -3.81 7.47
N GLU A 14 9.01 -3.25 7.40
CA GLU A 14 9.25 -2.01 6.66
C GLU A 14 9.03 -2.19 5.16
N ARG A 15 9.41 -3.34 4.60
CA ARG A 15 9.12 -3.69 3.21
C ARG A 15 7.62 -3.74 2.93
N CYS A 16 6.84 -4.35 3.82
CA CYS A 16 5.37 -4.40 3.68
C CYS A 16 4.74 -3.00 3.76
N ARG A 17 5.18 -2.17 4.72
CA ARG A 17 4.73 -0.77 4.84
C ARG A 17 5.03 0.03 3.58
N LYS A 18 6.23 -0.13 3.04
CA LYS A 18 6.65 0.54 1.81
C LYS A 18 5.83 0.06 0.61
N ALA A 19 5.72 -1.25 0.40
CA ALA A 19 5.00 -1.81 -0.74
C ALA A 19 3.52 -1.38 -0.73
N LEU A 20 2.87 -1.35 0.44
CA LEU A 20 1.49 -0.88 0.56
C LEU A 20 1.40 0.63 0.30
N ALA A 21 2.32 1.43 0.84
CA ALA A 21 2.35 2.87 0.56
C ALA A 21 2.57 3.16 -0.93
N ASP A 22 3.52 2.48 -1.57
CA ASP A 22 3.81 2.62 -3.00
C ASP A 22 2.57 2.27 -3.84
N TYR A 23 1.82 1.23 -3.49
CA TYR A 23 0.54 0.94 -4.14
C TYR A 23 -0.50 2.06 -3.91
N LEU A 24 -0.70 2.52 -2.67
CA LEU A 24 -1.70 3.55 -2.35
C LEU A 24 -1.41 4.90 -3.01
N THR A 25 -0.14 5.26 -3.20
CA THR A 25 0.23 6.52 -3.87
C THR A 25 -0.20 6.55 -5.33
N MET A 26 -0.40 5.41 -5.98
CA MET A 26 -0.92 5.35 -7.35
C MET A 26 -2.32 5.93 -7.50
N PHE A 27 -3.07 6.02 -6.41
CA PHE A 27 -4.41 6.58 -6.40
C PHE A 27 -4.40 8.10 -6.34
N ILE A 28 -3.28 8.74 -5.97
CA ILE A 28 -3.21 10.20 -5.86
C ILE A 28 -3.36 10.83 -7.25
N PRO A 29 -4.20 11.87 -7.43
CA PRO A 29 -4.87 12.68 -6.40
C PRO A 29 -6.24 12.17 -5.93
N GLN A 30 -6.72 11.05 -6.46
CA GLN A 30 -7.97 10.41 -6.04
C GLN A 30 -7.86 9.77 -4.65
N PRO A 31 -8.99 9.54 -3.95
CA PRO A 31 -8.98 8.92 -2.63
C PRO A 31 -8.57 7.44 -2.68
N TRP A 32 -7.59 7.07 -1.85
CA TRP A 32 -7.13 5.68 -1.65
C TRP A 32 -7.77 4.98 -0.44
N LYS A 33 -8.63 5.67 0.32
CA LYS A 33 -9.24 5.14 1.54
C LYS A 33 -10.09 3.90 1.28
N GLU A 34 -10.94 3.94 0.25
CA GLU A 34 -11.78 2.80 -0.11
C GLU A 34 -10.95 1.57 -0.53
N PRO A 35 -9.95 1.66 -1.44
CA PRO A 35 -9.01 0.57 -1.70
C PRO A 35 -8.35 0.03 -0.43
N LEU A 36 -7.91 0.91 0.47
CA LEU A 36 -7.26 0.53 1.72
C LEU A 36 -8.18 -0.26 2.65
N ASP A 37 -9.43 0.19 2.81
CA ASP A 37 -10.44 -0.49 3.63
C ASP A 37 -10.77 -1.88 3.05
N LYS A 38 -10.86 -2.00 1.71
CA LYS A 38 -11.08 -3.30 1.05
C LYS A 38 -9.88 -4.25 1.22
N ILE A 39 -8.65 -3.74 1.11
CA ILE A 39 -7.42 -4.53 1.37
C ILE A 39 -7.42 -5.05 2.81
N ARG A 40 -7.75 -4.17 3.77
CA ARG A 40 -7.85 -4.55 5.19
C ARG A 40 -8.79 -5.74 5.37
N LEU A 41 -9.99 -5.65 4.79
CA LEU A 41 -10.98 -6.71 4.87
C LEU A 41 -10.43 -8.02 4.31
N ILE A 42 -9.85 -8.02 3.10
CA ILE A 42 -9.32 -9.24 2.47
C ILE A 42 -8.22 -9.87 3.34
N LEU A 43 -7.30 -9.07 3.87
CA LEU A 43 -6.21 -9.57 4.70
C LEU A 43 -6.67 -10.08 6.07
N GLN A 44 -7.78 -9.56 6.60
CA GLN A 44 -8.28 -9.89 7.93
C GLN A 44 -9.49 -10.84 7.91
N MET A 45 -9.91 -11.32 6.74
CA MET A 45 -10.96 -12.32 6.61
C MET A 45 -10.54 -13.62 7.32
N ASN A 46 -11.48 -14.22 8.05
CA ASN A 46 -11.25 -15.49 8.74
C ASN A 46 -11.09 -16.61 7.69
N GLY A 47 -9.85 -17.05 7.46
CA GLY A 47 -9.53 -18.10 6.50
C GLY A 47 -8.08 -18.05 6.03
N GLN A 48 -7.72 -18.96 5.12
CA GLN A 48 -6.46 -18.82 4.39
C GLN A 48 -6.59 -17.66 3.40
N ILE A 49 -5.54 -16.84 3.31
CA ILE A 49 -5.49 -15.73 2.36
C ILE A 49 -5.22 -16.29 0.97
N ASP A 50 -6.16 -16.09 0.05
CA ASP A 50 -5.94 -16.31 -1.37
C ASP A 50 -5.18 -15.11 -1.95
N TRP A 51 -3.88 -15.29 -2.15
CA TRP A 51 -2.98 -14.26 -2.64
C TRP A 51 -3.24 -13.87 -4.10
N GLU A 52 -3.73 -14.79 -4.93
CA GLU A 52 -4.05 -14.49 -6.32
C GLU A 52 -5.36 -13.69 -6.40
N ALA A 53 -6.35 -14.03 -5.57
CA ALA A 53 -7.55 -13.22 -5.41
C ALA A 53 -7.23 -11.80 -4.89
N LEU A 54 -6.33 -11.68 -3.90
CA LEU A 54 -5.86 -10.38 -3.42
C LEU A 54 -5.27 -9.54 -4.57
N LYS A 55 -4.37 -10.11 -5.37
CA LYS A 55 -3.79 -9.42 -6.53
C LYS A 55 -4.86 -9.00 -7.54
N GLY A 56 -5.81 -9.88 -7.85
CA GLY A 56 -6.94 -9.57 -8.71
C GLY A 56 -7.77 -8.38 -8.19
N HIS A 57 -8.09 -8.36 -6.90
CA HIS A 57 -8.81 -7.26 -6.28
C HIS A 57 -8.04 -5.94 -6.32
N LEU A 58 -6.73 -5.96 -6.06
CA LEU A 58 -5.88 -4.78 -6.15
C LEU A 58 -5.90 -4.18 -7.56
N LEU A 59 -5.76 -5.01 -8.60
CA LEU A 59 -5.82 -4.58 -9.99
C LEU A 59 -7.19 -4.00 -10.35
N LEU A 60 -8.28 -4.66 -9.91
CA LEU A 60 -9.63 -4.16 -10.13
C LEU A 60 -9.86 -2.78 -9.48
N PHE A 61 -9.40 -2.56 -8.25
CA PHE A 61 -9.54 -1.25 -7.59
C PHE A 61 -8.80 -0.15 -8.34
N PHE A 62 -7.64 -0.47 -8.92
CA PHE A 62 -6.89 0.48 -9.74
C PHE A 62 -7.63 0.80 -11.05
N GLU A 63 -8.15 -0.22 -11.75
CA GLU A 63 -8.91 -0.06 -13.00
C GLU A 63 -10.24 0.70 -12.78
N GLU A 64 -10.98 0.42 -11.70
CA GLU A 64 -12.23 1.09 -11.33
C GLU A 64 -12.06 2.61 -11.20
N LYS A 65 -10.89 3.04 -10.71
CA LYS A 65 -10.54 4.45 -10.51
C LYS A 65 -10.02 5.11 -11.79
N LYS A 66 -9.89 4.38 -12.89
CA LYS A 66 -9.34 4.84 -14.19
C LYS A 66 -8.03 5.61 -14.00
N LEU A 67 -7.20 5.14 -13.07
CA LEU A 67 -5.91 5.73 -12.76
C LEU A 67 -4.93 5.31 -13.85
N SER A 68 -4.15 6.26 -14.38
CA SER A 68 -2.96 6.13 -15.25
C SER A 68 -2.89 4.96 -16.27
N ASP A 69 -2.38 5.23 -17.48
CA ASP A 69 -2.11 4.17 -18.47
C ASP A 69 -0.98 3.21 -18.07
N ASP A 70 -0.23 3.48 -16.99
CA ASP A 70 0.88 2.64 -16.54
C ASP A 70 0.42 1.39 -15.75
N ARG A 71 -0.24 0.49 -16.48
CA ARG A 71 -0.66 -0.84 -16.00
C ARG A 71 0.53 -1.72 -15.61
N VAL A 72 1.69 -1.54 -16.25
CA VAL A 72 2.89 -2.33 -15.97
C VAL A 72 3.43 -2.00 -14.58
N GLU A 73 3.50 -0.72 -14.24
CA GLU A 73 3.91 -0.30 -12.90
C GLU A 73 2.88 -0.74 -11.83
N CYS A 74 1.57 -0.68 -12.14
CA CYS A 74 0.54 -1.20 -11.26
C CYS A 74 0.76 -2.69 -10.95
N LEU A 75 0.91 -3.52 -11.99
CA LEU A 75 1.19 -4.95 -11.85
C LEU A 75 2.43 -5.20 -11.01
N ALA A 76 3.52 -4.49 -11.28
CA ALA A 76 4.76 -4.64 -10.53
C ALA A 76 4.60 -4.26 -9.04
N ARG A 77 3.83 -3.21 -8.72
CA ARG A 77 3.54 -2.81 -7.34
C ARG A 77 2.63 -3.82 -6.63
N VAL A 78 1.64 -4.37 -7.33
CA VAL A 78 0.73 -5.41 -6.82
C VAL A 78 1.49 -6.70 -6.50
N GLU A 79 2.34 -7.19 -7.41
CA GLU A 79 3.16 -8.39 -7.15
C GLU A 79 4.09 -8.18 -5.95
N ARG A 80 4.80 -7.05 -5.88
CA ARG A 80 5.68 -6.73 -4.74
C ARG A 80 4.92 -6.67 -3.41
N LEU A 81 3.71 -6.11 -3.41
CA LEU A 81 2.86 -6.04 -2.22
C LEU A 81 2.42 -7.44 -1.78
N ALA A 82 1.89 -8.24 -2.70
CA ALA A 82 1.41 -9.58 -2.41
C ALA A 82 2.54 -10.49 -1.91
N ASP A 83 3.71 -10.45 -2.55
CA ASP A 83 4.86 -11.25 -2.13
C ASP A 83 5.39 -10.84 -0.74
N SER A 84 5.46 -9.54 -0.47
CA SER A 84 5.91 -9.05 0.84
C SER A 84 4.94 -9.48 1.96
N LEU A 85 3.63 -9.35 1.73
CA LEU A 85 2.61 -9.77 2.69
C LEU A 85 2.55 -11.29 2.85
N ARG A 86 2.76 -12.06 1.79
CA ARG A 86 2.85 -13.52 1.82
C ARG A 86 4.06 -13.98 2.64
N GLU A 87 5.23 -13.37 2.41
CA GLU A 87 6.43 -13.63 3.21
C GLU A 87 6.18 -13.31 4.69
N LEU A 88 5.51 -12.20 4.98
CA LEU A 88 5.15 -11.80 6.35
C LEU A 88 4.17 -12.79 7.00
N CYS A 89 3.14 -13.21 6.28
CA CYS A 89 2.16 -14.19 6.76
C CYS A 89 2.80 -15.53 7.12
N GLY A 90 3.89 -15.91 6.46
CA GLY A 90 4.67 -17.12 6.80
C GLY A 90 5.52 -16.99 8.07
N LYS A 91 5.73 -15.77 8.59
CA LYS A 91 6.58 -15.50 9.77
C LYS A 91 5.80 -15.04 10.99
N VAL A 92 4.64 -14.41 10.80
CA VAL A 92 3.80 -13.89 11.87
C VAL A 92 2.81 -14.95 12.32
N SER A 93 2.58 -15.04 13.63
CA SER A 93 1.58 -15.96 14.16
C SER A 93 0.16 -15.54 13.73
N PRO A 94 -0.78 -16.48 13.54
CA PRO A 94 -2.17 -16.12 13.20
C PRO A 94 -2.82 -15.16 14.20
N VAL A 95 -2.39 -15.19 15.48
CA VAL A 95 -2.91 -14.34 16.55
C VAL A 95 -2.42 -12.88 16.41
N GLU A 96 -1.18 -12.68 15.98
CA GLU A 96 -0.56 -11.36 15.83
C GLU A 96 -0.82 -10.75 14.44
N TRP A 97 -1.38 -11.53 13.51
CA TRP A 97 -1.62 -11.12 12.14
C TRP A 97 -2.47 -9.86 12.04
N HIS A 98 -3.64 -9.83 12.69
CA HIS A 98 -4.55 -8.68 12.63
C HIS A 98 -3.88 -7.40 13.13
N GLN A 99 -3.18 -7.47 14.28
CA GLN A 99 -2.49 -6.32 14.86
C GLN A 99 -1.34 -5.85 13.96
N THR A 100 -0.61 -6.79 13.37
CA THR A 100 0.51 -6.50 12.46
C THR A 100 0.03 -5.83 11.18
N ILE A 101 -1.05 -6.34 10.59
CA ILE A 101 -1.69 -5.74 9.40
C ILE A 101 -2.22 -4.34 9.70
N ASP A 102 -2.85 -4.14 10.85
CA ASP A 102 -3.32 -2.80 11.25
C ASP A 102 -2.17 -1.80 11.37
N ALA A 103 -1.04 -2.22 11.94
CA ALA A 103 0.16 -1.38 12.03
C ALA A 103 0.74 -1.05 10.65
N ILE A 104 0.75 -2.01 9.72
CA ILE A 104 1.20 -1.80 8.33
C ILE A 104 0.29 -0.82 7.60
N ILE A 105 -1.03 -1.02 7.71
CA ILE A 105 -2.06 -0.18 7.11
C ILE A 105 -1.96 1.25 7.64
N HIS A 106 -1.80 1.42 8.96
CA HIS A 106 -1.68 2.74 9.57
C HIS A 106 -0.44 3.49 9.05
N ALA A 107 0.71 2.82 9.01
CA ALA A 107 1.95 3.41 8.50
C ALA A 107 1.86 3.77 7.02
N ALA A 108 1.30 2.89 6.18
CA ALA A 108 1.12 3.15 4.76
C ALA A 108 0.12 4.28 4.49
N HIS A 109 -0.99 4.33 5.25
CA HIS A 109 -1.98 5.39 5.17
C HIS A 109 -1.39 6.76 5.51
N PHE A 110 -0.56 6.83 6.55
CA PHE A 110 0.13 8.05 6.93
C PHE A 110 1.07 8.54 5.81
N ARG A 111 1.85 7.63 5.21
CA ARG A 111 2.75 7.95 4.09
C ARG A 111 1.99 8.46 2.87
N ALA A 112 0.92 7.77 2.46
CA ALA A 112 0.09 8.20 1.35
C ALA A 112 -0.58 9.56 1.61
N SER A 113 -1.02 9.80 2.86
CA SER A 113 -1.58 11.10 3.25
C SER A 113 -0.57 12.23 3.14
N LYS A 114 0.67 11.99 3.57
CA LYS A 114 1.78 12.96 3.43
C LYS A 114 2.05 13.27 1.96
N GLU A 115 2.12 12.25 1.12
CA GLU A 115 2.35 12.41 -0.33
C GLU A 115 1.23 13.21 -1.00
N ALA A 116 -0.02 12.93 -0.65
CA ALA A 116 -1.16 13.67 -1.17
C ALA A 116 -1.16 15.15 -0.75
N LEU A 117 -0.72 15.46 0.48
CA LEU A 117 -0.55 16.84 0.93
C LEU A 117 0.55 17.56 0.15
N MET A 118 1.69 16.90 -0.11
CA MET A 118 2.77 17.48 -0.91
C MET A 118 2.34 17.70 -2.35
N THR A 119 1.64 16.74 -2.96
CA THR A 119 1.08 16.87 -4.32
C THR A 119 0.08 18.04 -4.41
N ARG A 120 -0.78 18.22 -3.39
CA ARG A 120 -1.70 19.37 -3.33
C ARG A 120 -0.96 20.71 -3.21
N ARG A 121 0.08 20.78 -2.37
CA ARG A 121 0.91 22.00 -2.22
C ARG A 121 1.61 22.39 -3.52
N LEU A 122 2.17 21.42 -4.25
CA LEU A 122 2.82 21.67 -5.54
C LEU A 122 1.83 22.27 -6.55
N LYS A 123 0.63 21.70 -6.65
CA LYS A 123 -0.43 22.25 -7.52
C LYS A 123 -0.88 23.66 -7.16
N MET A 124 -0.90 24.02 -5.88
CA MET A 124 -1.22 25.39 -5.45
C MET A 124 -0.10 26.38 -5.79
N SER A 125 1.16 25.98 -5.60
CA SER A 125 2.32 26.83 -5.91
C SER A 125 2.48 27.09 -7.41
N GLU A 126 2.05 26.18 -8.28
CA GLU A 126 2.03 26.39 -9.74
C GLU A 126 0.91 27.36 -10.19
N GLN A 127 -0.14 27.55 -9.37
CA GLN A 127 -1.25 28.45 -9.68
C GLN A 127 -1.01 29.91 -9.26
N ASP A 128 -0.04 30.16 -8.37
CA ASP A 128 0.30 31.50 -7.86
C ASP A 128 1.39 32.22 -8.69
N HIS A 129 1.81 31.66 -9.83
CA HIS A 129 2.59 32.39 -10.83
C HIS A 129 1.66 32.88 -11.95
N PRO A 130 1.07 34.09 -11.85
CA PRO A 130 0.56 34.75 -13.04
C PRO A 130 1.73 34.90 -14.01
N GLN A 131 1.56 34.35 -15.21
CA GLN A 131 2.39 34.68 -16.35
C GLN A 131 2.29 36.20 -16.54
N GLU A 132 3.33 36.91 -16.13
CA GLU A 132 3.58 38.28 -16.59
C GLU A 132 3.98 38.17 -18.07
N GLU A 133 3.00 38.36 -18.95
CA GLU A 133 3.20 38.86 -20.31
C GLU A 133 2.42 40.16 -20.51
#